data_AF-A0A933M9H7-F1
#
_entry.id   AF-A0A933M9H7-F1
#
_cell.length_a   1.000
_cell.length_b   1.000
_cell.length_c   1.000
_cell.angle_alpha   90.00
_cell.angle_beta   90.00
_cell.angle_gamma   90.00
#
_symmetry.space_group_name_H-M   'P 1'
#
loop_
_entity.id
_entity.type
_entity.pdbx_description
1 polymer ?
#
loop_
_entity_poly.entity_id
_entity_poly.type
_entity_poly.pdbx_seq_one_letter_code
_entity_poly.pdbx_strand_id
1 'polypeptide(L)' 'MAQGQEVQRIWVVVAVYSGIPDSVDAYQSLASAKRRERALRKEMRPDYDEVGIFEIELKDRKIGRSTKRTREVK' A
#
# COMPACT_ATOMS: atom_id res chain seq x y z
N MET A 1 -21.84 -26.00 1.56
CA MET A 1 -20.73 -25.62 2.46
C MET A 1 -19.99 -24.48 1.78
N ALA A 2 -20.17 -23.24 2.24
CA ALA A 2 -19.60 -22.07 1.59
C ALA A 2 -18.08 -22.04 1.81
N GLN A 3 -17.31 -22.00 0.72
CA GLN A 3 -15.85 -21.83 0.76
C GLN A 3 -15.54 -20.49 1.44
N GLY A 4 -14.93 -20.53 2.63
CA GLY A 4 -14.47 -19.34 3.31
C GLY A 4 -13.46 -18.63 2.43
N GLN A 5 -13.77 -17.39 2.03
CA GLN A 5 -12.78 -16.54 1.37
C GLN A 5 -11.65 -16.29 2.38
N GLU A 6 -10.45 -16.73 2.06
CA GLU A 6 -9.26 -16.39 2.84
C GLU A 6 -9.00 -14.89 2.70
N VAL A 7 -9.27 -14.14 3.76
CA VAL A 7 -9.01 -12.69 3.80
C VAL A 7 -7.56 -12.50 4.19
N GLN A 8 -6.72 -12.11 3.22
CA GLN A 8 -5.34 -11.76 3.50
C GLN A 8 -5.27 -10.32 3.99
N ARG A 9 -4.57 -10.07 5.09
CA ARG A 9 -4.36 -8.72 5.64
C ARG A 9 -2.95 -8.25 5.34
N ILE A 10 -2.83 -7.02 4.83
CA ILE A 10 -1.54 -6.36 4.64
C ILE A 10 -1.57 -4.97 5.30
N TRP A 11 -0.39 -4.45 5.57
CA TRP A 11 -0.17 -3.13 6.14
C TRP A 11 0.54 -2.26 5.12
N VAL A 12 -0.04 -1.12 4.78
CA VAL A 12 0.53 -0.20 3.80
C VAL A 12 1.01 1.05 4.52
N VAL A 13 2.23 1.46 4.23
CA VAL A 13 2.81 2.74 4.66
C VAL A 13 2.80 3.68 3.48
N VAL A 14 2.20 4.85 3.64
CA VAL A 14 2.18 5.91 2.63
C VAL A 14 3.00 7.08 3.16
N ALA A 15 3.96 7.55 2.37
CA ALA A 15 4.73 8.76 2.63
C ALA A 15 4.32 9.85 1.64
N VAL A 16 4.00 11.02 2.16
CA VAL A 16 3.62 12.22 1.41
C VAL A 16 4.58 13.33 1.79
N TYR A 17 5.27 13.90 0.80
CA TYR A 17 6.17 15.04 1.00
C TYR A 17 5.56 16.27 0.35
N SER A 18 5.35 17.32 1.13
CA SER A 18 4.76 18.59 0.65
C SER A 18 3.47 18.39 -0.17
N GLY A 19 2.61 17.47 0.28
CA GLY A 19 1.34 17.13 -0.37
C GLY A 19 1.43 16.17 -1.56
N ILE A 20 2.61 15.68 -1.93
CA ILE A 20 2.81 14.74 -3.05
C ILE A 20 3.12 13.34 -2.50
N PRO A 21 2.32 12.30 -2.85
CA PRO A 21 2.66 10.92 -2.52
C PRO A 21 3.97 10.51 -3.18
N ASP A 22 4.96 10.17 -2.38
CA ASP A 22 6.29 9.79 -2.84
C ASP A 22 6.45 8.28 -2.88
N SER A 23 6.07 7.60 -1.80
CA SER A 23 6.22 6.14 -1.68
C SER A 23 5.02 5.46 -1.04
N VAL A 24 4.73 4.26 -1.54
CA VAL A 24 3.72 3.34 -0.99
C VAL A 24 4.36 1.97 -0.79
N ASP A 25 4.58 1.60 0.47
CA ASP A 25 5.25 0.35 0.85
C ASP A 25 4.25 -0.62 1.49
N ALA A 26 4.18 -1.86 1.00
CA ALA A 26 3.31 -2.90 1.55
C ALA A 26 4.09 -3.92 2.41
N TYR A 27 3.53 -4.27 3.56
CA TYR A 27 4.12 -5.18 4.53
C TYR A 27 3.12 -6.24 4.99
N GLN A 28 3.61 -7.46 5.21
CA GLN A 28 2.80 -8.52 5.81
C GLN A 28 2.60 -8.35 7.32
N SER A 29 3.48 -7.59 7.99
CA SER A 29 3.43 -7.40 9.45
C SER A 29 3.37 -5.93 9.85
N LEU A 30 2.50 -5.63 10.82
CA LEU A 30 2.37 -4.31 11.42
C LEU A 30 3.70 -3.80 12.00
N ALA A 31 4.50 -4.70 12.58
CA ALA A 31 5.80 -4.34 13.15
C ALA A 31 6.76 -3.78 12.09
N SER A 32 6.76 -4.35 10.88
CA SER A 32 7.58 -3.87 9.77
C SER A 32 7.09 -2.52 9.25
N ALA A 33 5.78 -2.36 9.10
CA ALA A 33 5.16 -1.08 8.72
C ALA A 33 5.50 0.03 9.73
N LYS A 34 5.36 -0.24 11.04
CA LYS A 34 5.73 0.70 12.12
C LYS A 34 7.22 1.01 12.16
N ARG A 35 8.09 0.08 11.77
CA ARG A 35 9.53 0.36 11.67
C ARG A 35 9.81 1.30 10.50
N ARG A 36 9.15 1.10 9.36
CA ARG A 36 9.28 1.98 8.20
C ARG A 36 8.73 3.38 8.48
N GLU A 37 7.54 3.49 9.05
CA GLU A 37 6.93 4.77 9.43
C GLU A 37 7.84 5.56 10.38
N ARG A 38 8.36 4.92 11.43
CA ARG A 38 9.31 5.58 12.35
C ARG A 38 10.62 5.99 11.68
N ALA A 39 11.09 5.25 10.67
CA ALA A 39 12.28 5.64 9.91
C ALA A 39 12.00 6.89 9.07
N LEU A 40 10.90 6.89 8.32
CA LEU A 40 10.44 8.03 7.51
C LEU A 40 10.23 9.27 8.38
N ARG A 41 9.56 9.11 9.52
CA ARG A 41 9.26 10.22 10.44
C ARG A 41 10.51 10.88 11.05
N LYS A 42 11.67 10.24 11.02
CA LYS A 42 12.95 10.86 11.43
C LYS A 42 13.53 11.80 10.37
N GLU A 43 13.17 11.59 9.12
CA GLU A 43 13.69 12.33 7.96
C GLU A 43 12.69 13.40 7.47
N MET A 44 11.41 13.23 7.80
CA MET A 44 10.30 14.10 7.40
C MET A 44 10.18 15.39 8.22
N ARG A 45 9.73 16.47 7.57
CA ARG A 45 9.41 17.74 8.24
C ARG A 45 7.98 17.70 8.75
N PRO A 46 7.74 17.83 10.07
CA PRO A 46 6.40 17.66 10.66
C PRO A 46 5.33 18.60 10.13
N ASP A 47 5.71 19.78 9.63
CA ASP A 47 4.78 20.82 9.21
C ASP A 47 4.24 20.62 7.78
N TYR A 48 4.92 19.81 6.97
CA TYR A 48 4.67 19.71 5.52
C TYR A 48 4.59 18.28 5.00
N ASP A 49 5.14 17.33 5.75
CA ASP A 49 5.28 15.95 5.31
C ASP A 49 4.45 15.04 6.22
N GLU A 50 3.74 14.09 5.61
CA GLU A 50 2.80 13.19 6.29
C GLU A 50 3.16 11.73 6.01
N VAL A 51 3.09 10.90 7.05
CA VAL A 51 3.25 9.46 6.93
C VAL A 51 2.13 8.75 7.68
N GLY A 52 1.53 7.74 7.05
CA GLY A 52 0.41 6.99 7.60
C GLY A 52 0.54 5.49 7.38
N ILE A 53 0.03 4.70 8.33
CA ILE A 53 -0.09 3.25 8.24
C ILE A 53 -1.56 2.88 8.09
N PHE A 54 -1.87 2.05 7.09
CA PHE A 54 -3.23 1.62 6.79
C PHE A 54 -3.30 0.09 6.76
N GLU A 55 -4.31 -0.48 7.40
CA GLU A 55 -4.64 -1.90 7.26
C GLU A 55 -5.51 -2.09 6.02
N ILE A 56 -5.14 -3.05 5.16
CA ILE A 56 -5.92 -3.39 3.98
C ILE A 56 -6.26 -4.88 4.02
N GLU A 57 -7.55 -5.16 3.88
CA GLU A 57 -8.06 -6.52 3.68
C GLU A 57 -8.12 -6.84 2.18
N LEU A 58 -7.21 -7.69 1.72
CA LEU A 58 -7.21 -8.24 0.38
C LEU A 58 -8.20 -9.40 0.35
N LYS A 59 -9.35 -9.16 -0.28
CA LYS A 59 -10.23 -10.23 -0.71
C LYS A 59 -9.64 -10.80 -1.99
N ASP A 60 -9.40 -12.11 -2.00
CA ASP A 60 -8.95 -12.85 -3.17
C ASP A 60 -10.06 -12.87 -4.23
N ARG A 61 -10.32 -11.71 -4.85
CA ARG A 61 -11.12 -11.63 -6.05
C ARG A 61 -10.18 -12.14 -7.12
N LYS A 62 -10.50 -13.29 -7.73
CA LYS A 62 -9.82 -13.73 -8.96
C LYS A 62 -9.95 -12.61 -10.00
N ILE A 63 -8.99 -11.68 -10.01
CA ILE A 63 -8.90 -10.67 -11.05
C ILE A 63 -8.40 -11.45 -12.25
N GLY A 64 -9.32 -11.89 -13.11
CA GLY A 64 -8.96 -12.40 -14.42
C GLY A 64 -8.05 -11.36 -15.06
N ARG A 65 -6.81 -11.77 -15.38
CA ARG A 65 -5.82 -10.91 -16.03
C ARG A 65 -6.46 -10.34 -17.29
N SER A 66 -6.97 -9.11 -17.23
CA SER A 66 -7.37 -8.37 -18.41
C SER A 66 -6.07 -7.83 -19.02
N THR A 67 -5.43 -8.67 -19.82
CA THR A 67 -4.32 -8.27 -20.68
C THR A 67 -4.89 -7.29 -21.71
N LYS A 68 -5.00 -6.01 -21.35
CA LYS A 68 -5.26 -4.97 -22.35
C LYS A 68 -4.01 -4.86 -23.21
N ARG A 69 -3.99 -5.61 -24.33
CA ARG A 69 -3.11 -5.34 -25.47
C ARG A 69 -3.43 -3.92 -25.94
N THR A 70 -2.60 -2.96 -25.58
CA THR A 70 -2.58 -1.65 -26.21
C THR A 70 -2.21 -1.88 -27.68
N ARG A 71 -3.17 -1.70 -28.59
CA ARG A 71 -2.86 -1.60 -30.02
C ARG A 71 -2.26 -0.22 -30.25
N GLU A 72 -0.99 -0.17 -30.68
CA GLU A 72 -0.43 1.03 -31.30
C GLU A 72 -1.29 1.38 -32.53
N VAL A 73 -1.78 2.61 -32.56
CA VAL A 73 -2.39 3.21 -33.74
C VAL A 73 -1.27 3.94 -34.47
N LYS A 74 -1.04 3.54 -35.73
CA LYS A 74 0.00 4.06 -36.61
C LYS A 74 -0.54 5.21 -37.45
#